data_AF-A0AA90R166-F1
#
_entry.id   AF-A0AA90R166-F1
#
_cell.length_a   1.000
_cell.length_b   1.000
_cell.length_c   1.000
_cell.angle_alpha   90.00
_cell.angle_beta   90.00
_cell.angle_gamma   90.00
#
_symmetry.space_group_name_H-M   'P 1'
#
loop_
_entity.id
_entity.type
_entity.pdbx_description
1 polymer ?
#
loop_
_entity_poly.entity_id
_entity_poly.type
_entity_poly.pdbx_seq_one_letter_code
_entity_poly.pdbx_strand_id
1 'polypeptide(L)'
;MRPSLASFAQYFRIGVEVGLCKPQEARDWAISVIDEMDEPPGEIIEVSWRKPLPQLISDLNDVKGEPDVDLVCSSLLGRLSLTLTTANDYLGQAVLQAREIARAAGNSDLYDLFNVMDDQLCLAETQTYGTVSECREDFEKALEEHRTPPLISLQN
;
A
#
# COMPACT_ATOMS: atom_id res chain seq x y z
N MET A 1 19.79 -1.13 2.96
CA MET A 1 19.43 -2.50 3.39
C MET A 1 18.39 -3.00 2.39
N ARG A 2 18.55 -4.20 1.80
CA ARG A 2 17.55 -4.75 0.86
C ARG A 2 16.31 -5.19 1.67
N PRO A 3 15.08 -4.83 1.27
CA PRO A 3 13.89 -5.27 1.99
C PRO A 3 13.79 -6.80 2.00
N SER A 4 13.22 -7.38 3.08
CA SER A 4 13.06 -8.84 3.19
C SER A 4 11.93 -9.36 2.29
N LEU A 5 11.91 -10.67 2.00
CA LEU A 5 10.79 -11.30 1.29
C LEU A 5 9.46 -11.08 2.03
N ALA A 6 9.49 -11.10 3.37
CA ALA A 6 8.32 -10.79 4.19
C ALA A 6 7.83 -9.34 3.98
N SER A 7 8.74 -8.35 3.88
CA SER A 7 8.36 -6.97 3.54
C SER A 7 7.71 -6.87 2.16
N PHE A 8 8.26 -7.54 1.14
CA PHE A 8 7.64 -7.56 -0.19
C PHE A 8 6.28 -8.26 -0.17
N ALA A 9 6.14 -9.37 0.54
CA ALA A 9 4.88 -10.08 0.66
C ALA A 9 3.80 -9.23 1.33
N GLN A 10 4.14 -8.53 2.43
CA GLN A 10 3.21 -7.61 3.11
C GLN A 10 2.87 -6.39 2.24
N TYR A 11 3.82 -5.85 1.48
CA TYR A 11 3.56 -4.80 0.50
C TYR A 11 2.50 -5.22 -0.52
N PHE A 12 2.63 -6.42 -1.09
CA PHE A 12 1.63 -6.92 -2.03
C PHE A 12 0.32 -7.29 -1.36
N ARG A 13 0.34 -7.87 -0.15
CA ARG A 13 -0.88 -8.21 0.60
C ARG A 13 -1.73 -6.97 0.82
N ILE A 14 -1.18 -5.96 1.49
CA ILE A 14 -1.89 -4.71 1.81
C ILE A 14 -2.25 -3.99 0.51
N GLY A 15 -1.31 -3.87 -0.43
CA GLY A 15 -1.56 -3.20 -1.70
C GLY A 15 -2.71 -3.81 -2.49
N VAL A 16 -2.85 -5.14 -2.49
CA VAL A 16 -3.97 -5.83 -3.14
C VAL A 16 -5.27 -5.64 -2.35
N GLU A 17 -5.23 -5.73 -1.02
CA GLU A 17 -6.40 -5.52 -0.15
C GLU A 17 -7.03 -4.14 -0.35
N VAL A 18 -6.22 -3.09 -0.52
CA VAL A 18 -6.70 -1.71 -0.74
C VAL A 18 -6.88 -1.35 -2.23
N GLY A 19 -6.67 -2.32 -3.15
CA GLY A 19 -6.85 -2.12 -4.58
C GLY A 19 -5.78 -1.28 -5.29
N LEU A 20 -4.61 -1.08 -4.67
CA LEU A 20 -3.48 -0.33 -5.21
C LEU A 20 -2.53 -1.20 -6.06
N CYS A 21 -2.47 -2.50 -5.75
CA CYS A 21 -1.72 -3.51 -6.48
C CYS A 21 -2.69 -4.49 -7.14
N LYS A 22 -2.36 -4.93 -8.36
CA LYS A 22 -3.07 -6.03 -9.00
C LYS A 22 -2.56 -7.36 -8.44
N PRO A 23 -3.42 -8.39 -8.30
CA PRO A 23 -2.99 -9.74 -7.92
C PRO A 23 -1.87 -10.31 -8.80
N GLN A 24 -1.84 -9.91 -10.08
CA GLN A 24 -0.79 -10.36 -10.99
C GLN A 24 0.59 -9.81 -10.63
N GLU A 25 0.70 -8.57 -10.13
CA GLU A 25 1.99 -8.00 -9.74
C GLU A 25 2.64 -8.78 -8.59
N ALA A 26 1.83 -9.27 -7.64
CA ALA A 26 2.31 -10.12 -6.56
C ALA A 26 2.85 -11.47 -7.08
N ARG A 27 2.21 -12.04 -8.10
CA ARG A 27 2.66 -13.29 -8.74
C ARG A 27 3.94 -13.07 -9.53
N ASP A 28 4.00 -11.98 -10.29
CA ASP A 28 5.17 -11.64 -11.10
C ASP A 28 6.39 -11.41 -10.21
N TRP A 29 6.21 -10.78 -9.04
CA TRP A 29 7.25 -10.70 -8.02
C TRP A 29 7.68 -12.07 -7.49
N ALA A 30 6.73 -12.94 -7.16
CA ALA A 30 7.07 -14.28 -6.68
C ALA A 30 7.84 -15.10 -7.74
N ILE A 31 7.46 -14.98 -9.02
CA ILE A 31 8.18 -15.58 -10.14
C ILE A 31 9.60 -15.02 -10.24
N SER A 32 9.79 -13.70 -10.13
CA SER A 32 11.14 -13.12 -10.21
C SER A 32 12.05 -13.61 -9.07
N VAL A 33 11.50 -13.79 -7.86
CA VAL A 33 12.25 -14.36 -6.73
C VAL A 33 12.63 -15.82 -7.01
N ILE A 34 11.74 -16.61 -7.59
CA ILE A 34 12.01 -18.01 -7.98
C ILE A 34 13.12 -18.08 -9.02
N ASP A 35 13.10 -17.20 -10.02
CA ASP A 35 14.11 -17.17 -11.07
C ASP A 35 15.50 -16.74 -10.56
N GLU A 36 15.56 -15.96 -9.48
CA GLU A 36 16.81 -15.47 -8.87
C GLU A 36 17.43 -16.44 -7.84
N MET A 37 16.66 -17.39 -7.31
CA MET A 37 17.10 -18.25 -6.21
C MET A 37 17.26 -19.70 -6.66
N ASP A 38 18.41 -20.31 -6.35
CA ASP A 38 18.65 -21.74 -6.62
C ASP A 38 17.67 -22.65 -5.86
N GLU A 39 17.30 -22.25 -4.63
CA GLU A 39 16.35 -22.93 -3.76
C GLU A 39 15.33 -21.93 -3.20
N PRO A 40 14.25 -21.61 -3.94
CA PRO A 40 13.26 -20.64 -3.49
C PRO A 40 12.39 -21.21 -2.35
N PRO A 41 11.95 -20.37 -1.38
CA PRO A 41 11.07 -20.80 -0.31
C PRO A 41 9.72 -21.31 -0.84
N GLY A 42 9.19 -22.36 -0.22
CA GLY A 42 7.91 -22.97 -0.64
C GLY A 42 6.75 -21.98 -0.64
N GLU A 43 6.69 -21.10 0.36
CA GLU A 43 5.72 -20.00 0.43
C GLU A 43 5.73 -19.08 -0.81
N ILE A 44 6.90 -18.81 -1.40
CA ILE A 44 7.01 -17.99 -2.61
C ILE A 44 6.49 -18.76 -3.82
N ILE A 45 6.77 -20.06 -3.89
CA ILE A 45 6.22 -20.94 -4.93
C ILE A 45 4.68 -20.89 -4.88
N GLU A 46 4.05 -21.05 -3.72
CA GLU A 46 2.58 -20.99 -3.58
C GLU A 46 2.01 -19.68 -4.13
N VAL A 47 2.62 -18.53 -3.80
CA VAL A 47 2.20 -17.20 -4.29
C VAL A 47 2.21 -17.14 -5.83
N SER A 48 3.25 -17.67 -6.49
CA SER A 48 3.47 -17.52 -7.94
C SER A 48 2.32 -18.03 -8.82
N TRP A 49 1.62 -19.08 -8.39
CA TRP A 49 0.55 -19.71 -9.18
C TRP A 49 -0.85 -19.54 -8.58
N ARG A 50 -0.98 -18.85 -7.43
CA ARG A 50 -2.27 -18.78 -6.74
C ARG A 50 -3.28 -17.90 -7.45
N LYS A 51 -4.40 -18.49 -7.90
CA LYS A 51 -5.45 -17.76 -8.63
C LYS A 51 -6.49 -17.07 -7.74
N PRO A 52 -7.15 -17.75 -6.78
CA PRO A 52 -8.21 -17.12 -5.99
C PRO A 52 -7.63 -16.02 -5.09
N LEU A 53 -8.23 -14.84 -5.11
CA LEU A 53 -7.76 -13.69 -4.35
C LEU A 53 -7.66 -13.96 -2.83
N PRO A 54 -8.65 -14.57 -2.15
CA PRO A 54 -8.54 -14.85 -0.72
C PRO A 54 -7.36 -15.76 -0.38
N GLN A 55 -7.08 -16.75 -1.24
CA GLN A 55 -5.96 -17.65 -1.03
C GLN A 55 -4.61 -16.97 -1.32
N LEU A 56 -4.55 -16.09 -2.32
CA LEU A 56 -3.34 -15.29 -2.58
C LEU A 56 -2.99 -14.41 -1.37
N ILE A 57 -3.99 -13.77 -0.76
CA ILE A 57 -3.81 -12.97 0.47
C ILE A 57 -3.29 -13.85 1.61
N SER A 58 -3.86 -15.06 1.79
CA SER A 58 -3.38 -16.02 2.78
C SER A 58 -1.91 -16.40 2.54
N ASP A 59 -1.57 -16.78 1.31
CA ASP A 59 -0.22 -17.22 0.97
C ASP A 59 0.82 -16.10 1.14
N LEU A 60 0.46 -14.86 0.77
CA LEU A 60 1.30 -13.68 1.02
C LEU A 60 1.53 -13.44 2.52
N ASN A 61 0.53 -13.73 3.35
CA ASN A 61 0.64 -13.60 4.80
C ASN A 61 1.50 -14.71 5.44
N ASP A 62 1.60 -15.88 4.79
CA ASP A 62 2.36 -17.04 5.27
C ASP A 62 3.85 -16.98 4.89
N VAL A 63 4.28 -15.96 4.12
CA VAL A 63 5.69 -15.75 3.78
C VAL A 63 6.50 -15.49 5.05
N LYS A 64 7.52 -16.32 5.29
CA LYS A 64 8.30 -16.27 6.53
C LYS A 64 9.23 -15.06 6.61
N GLY A 65 9.47 -14.63 7.84
CA GLY A 65 10.36 -13.54 8.20
C GLY A 65 9.62 -12.43 8.93
N GLU A 66 10.37 -11.47 9.44
CA GLU A 66 9.82 -10.27 10.06
C GLU A 66 9.76 -9.15 9.01
N PRO A 67 8.56 -8.67 8.64
CA PRO A 67 8.42 -7.55 7.73
C PRO A 67 8.74 -6.24 8.43
N ASP A 68 9.47 -5.36 7.74
CA ASP A 68 9.56 -3.94 8.09
C ASP A 68 8.26 -3.24 7.69
N VAL A 69 7.31 -3.16 8.63
CA VAL A 69 5.96 -2.63 8.39
C VAL A 69 5.95 -1.11 8.14
N ASP A 70 6.88 -0.37 8.72
CA ASP A 70 7.01 1.08 8.51
C ASP A 70 7.47 1.38 7.08
N LEU A 71 8.45 0.61 6.59
CA LEU A 71 8.87 0.66 5.20
C LEU A 71 7.71 0.28 4.26
N VAL A 72 6.98 -0.79 4.57
CA VAL A 72 5.83 -1.22 3.76
C VAL A 72 4.77 -0.14 3.68
N CYS A 73 4.40 0.45 4.82
CA CYS A 73 3.42 1.53 4.91
C CYS A 73 3.84 2.74 4.06
N SER A 74 5.04 3.27 4.32
CA SER A 74 5.56 4.44 3.60
C SER A 74 5.71 4.19 2.08
N SER A 75 6.10 2.98 1.68
CA SER A 75 6.20 2.60 0.26
C SER A 75 4.85 2.50 -0.44
N LEU A 76 3.80 2.04 0.25
CA LEU A 76 2.44 2.00 -0.29
C LEU A 76 1.85 3.41 -0.41
N LEU A 77 2.12 4.30 0.56
CA LEU A 77 1.77 5.73 0.45
C LEU A 77 2.51 6.38 -0.74
N GLY A 78 3.77 6.02 -0.97
CA GLY A 78 4.50 6.43 -2.16
C GLY A 78 3.85 5.97 -3.44
N ARG A 79 3.44 4.70 -3.53
CA ARG A 79 2.70 4.21 -4.69
C ARG A 79 1.37 4.94 -4.87
N LEU A 80 0.61 5.16 -3.81
CA LEU A 80 -0.67 5.88 -3.84
C LEU A 80 -0.48 7.29 -4.40
N SER A 81 0.55 8.01 -3.94
CA SER A 81 0.84 9.37 -4.41
C SER A 81 1.14 9.45 -5.91
N LEU A 82 1.70 8.40 -6.51
CA LEU A 82 1.94 8.32 -7.96
C LEU A 82 0.65 8.09 -8.76
N THR A 83 -0.42 7.63 -8.11
CA THR A 83 -1.73 7.40 -8.75
C THR A 83 -2.65 8.61 -8.65
N LEU A 84 -2.31 9.58 -7.80
CA LEU A 84 -3.08 10.82 -7.67
C LEU A 84 -3.00 11.61 -8.98
N THR A 85 -4.15 11.69 -9.65
CA THR A 85 -4.33 12.62 -10.77
C THR A 85 -4.72 14.00 -10.25
N THR A 86 -4.60 15.02 -11.10
CA THR A 86 -5.02 16.40 -10.79
C THR A 86 -6.53 16.57 -10.68
N ALA A 87 -7.34 15.56 -11.01
CA ALA A 87 -8.80 15.61 -10.89
C ALA A 87 -9.26 15.25 -9.47
N ASN A 88 -10.24 16.00 -8.95
CA ASN A 88 -10.80 15.83 -7.60
C ASN A 88 -11.63 14.56 -7.41
N ASP A 89 -12.09 13.94 -8.49
CA ASP A 89 -13.02 12.81 -8.49
C ASP A 89 -12.48 11.55 -7.79
N TYR A 90 -11.17 11.52 -7.45
CA TYR A 90 -10.50 10.39 -6.82
C TYR A 90 -9.96 10.69 -5.41
N LEU A 91 -10.15 11.91 -4.88
CA LEU A 91 -9.55 12.30 -3.60
C LEU A 91 -10.07 11.45 -2.44
N GLY A 92 -11.40 11.30 -2.30
CA GLY A 92 -11.98 10.49 -1.22
C GLY A 92 -11.55 9.03 -1.25
N GLN A 93 -11.45 8.43 -2.45
CA GLN A 93 -10.92 7.08 -2.58
C GLN A 93 -9.45 7.00 -2.14
N ALA A 94 -8.63 7.99 -2.48
CA ALA A 94 -7.23 8.00 -2.12
C ALA A 94 -7.04 8.19 -0.60
N VAL A 95 -7.80 9.08 0.04
CA VAL A 95 -7.77 9.25 1.51
C VAL A 95 -8.18 7.95 2.20
N LEU A 96 -9.25 7.30 1.73
CA LEU A 96 -9.67 6.00 2.24
C LEU A 96 -8.57 4.95 2.09
N GLN A 97 -7.92 4.86 0.92
CA GLN A 97 -6.82 3.94 0.70
C GLN A 97 -5.64 4.20 1.64
N ALA A 98 -5.27 5.47 1.86
CA ALA A 98 -4.21 5.84 2.80
C ALA A 98 -4.54 5.40 4.24
N ARG A 99 -5.78 5.62 4.68
CA ARG A 99 -6.26 5.17 5.99
C ARG A 99 -6.19 3.65 6.13
N GLU A 100 -6.66 2.90 5.11
CA GLU A 100 -6.63 1.44 5.15
C GLU A 100 -5.21 0.87 5.08
N ILE A 101 -4.29 1.52 4.37
CA ILE A 101 -2.85 1.18 4.40
C ILE A 101 -2.31 1.33 5.82
N ALA A 102 -2.54 2.47 6.46
CA ALA A 102 -2.07 2.73 7.83
C ALA A 102 -2.66 1.72 8.84
N ARG A 103 -3.97 1.44 8.73
CA ARG A 103 -4.66 0.42 9.53
C ARG A 103 -4.04 -0.96 9.35
N ALA A 104 -3.83 -1.39 8.11
CA ALA A 104 -3.31 -2.72 7.80
C ALA A 104 -1.84 -2.89 8.20
N ALA A 105 -1.06 -1.81 8.22
CA ALA A 105 0.31 -1.77 8.71
C ALA A 105 0.41 -1.62 10.24
N GLY A 106 -0.70 -1.36 10.95
CA GLY A 106 -0.71 -1.15 12.40
C GLY A 106 -0.16 0.21 12.84
N ASN A 107 -0.09 1.20 11.94
CA ASN A 107 0.40 2.53 12.24
C ASN A 107 -0.77 3.42 12.72
N SER A 108 -0.95 3.52 14.04
CA SER A 108 -2.06 4.26 14.65
C SER A 108 -2.01 5.76 14.34
N ASP A 109 -0.83 6.35 14.38
CA ASP A 109 -0.67 7.80 14.21
C ASP A 109 -1.05 8.23 12.79
N LEU A 110 -0.62 7.46 11.78
CA LEU A 110 -1.04 7.69 10.40
C LEU A 110 -2.51 7.36 10.17
N TYR A 111 -3.03 6.33 10.83
CA TYR A 111 -4.45 5.99 10.74
C TYR A 111 -5.31 7.15 11.25
N ASP A 112 -4.99 7.70 12.42
CA ASP A 112 -5.70 8.83 13.01
C ASP A 112 -5.57 10.08 12.14
N LEU A 113 -4.39 10.35 11.59
CA LEU A 113 -4.15 11.44 10.65
C LEU A 113 -5.07 11.34 9.43
N PHE A 114 -5.08 10.20 8.73
CA PHE A 114 -5.91 10.03 7.53
C PHE A 114 -7.39 9.94 7.86
N ASN A 115 -7.77 9.48 9.06
CA ASN A 115 -9.16 9.51 9.51
C ASN A 115 -9.66 10.95 9.69
N VAL A 116 -8.85 11.83 10.29
CA VAL A 116 -9.20 13.26 10.39
C VAL A 116 -9.34 13.89 9.01
N MET A 117 -8.47 13.54 8.06
CA MET A 117 -8.56 14.05 6.69
C MET A 117 -9.83 13.56 5.96
N ASP A 118 -10.25 12.31 6.19
CA ASP A 118 -11.50 11.76 5.64
C ASP A 118 -12.72 12.54 6.16
N ASP A 119 -12.75 12.82 7.48
CA ASP A 119 -13.79 13.62 8.11
C ASP A 119 -13.82 15.06 7.56
N GLN A 120 -12.65 15.69 7.42
CA GLN A 120 -12.52 17.04 6.86
C GLN A 120 -12.99 17.10 5.41
N LEU A 121 -12.64 16.11 4.60
CA LEU A 121 -13.09 16.01 3.22
C LEU A 121 -14.61 15.88 3.14
N CYS A 122 -15.21 15.04 3.97
CA CYS A 122 -16.68 14.91 4.03
C CYS A 122 -17.36 16.25 4.35
N LEU A 123 -16.82 17.02 5.31
CA LEU A 123 -17.33 18.34 5.66
C LEU A 123 -17.17 19.37 4.52
N ALA A 124 -16.09 19.28 3.76
CA ALA A 124 -15.83 20.14 2.61
C ALA A 124 -16.77 19.82 1.43
N GLU A 125 -17.00 18.53 1.15
CA GLU A 125 -17.93 18.05 0.12
C GLU A 125 -19.38 18.49 0.41
N THR A 126 -19.78 18.53 1.68
CA THR A 126 -21.09 19.04 2.11
C THR A 126 -21.13 20.56 2.29
N GLN A 127 -20.10 21.29 1.85
CA GLN A 127 -19.98 22.76 1.97
C GLN A 127 -20.17 23.28 3.40
N THR A 128 -19.79 22.47 4.39
CA THR A 128 -19.98 22.76 5.81
C THR A 128 -18.74 23.45 6.40
N TYR A 129 -17.53 22.98 6.06
CA TYR A 129 -16.27 23.55 6.53
C TYR A 129 -15.12 23.24 5.55
N GLY A 130 -14.27 24.24 5.28
CA GLY A 130 -13.15 24.12 4.35
C GLY A 130 -13.59 23.96 2.89
N THR A 131 -12.62 23.62 2.03
CA THR A 131 -12.84 23.34 0.60
C THR A 131 -12.14 22.05 0.19
N VAL A 132 -12.67 21.37 -0.83
CA VAL A 132 -12.04 20.16 -1.40
C VAL A 132 -10.62 20.44 -1.90
N SER A 133 -10.33 21.67 -2.32
CA SER A 133 -8.98 22.08 -2.74
C SER A 133 -8.01 22.13 -1.56
N GLU A 134 -8.42 22.70 -0.42
CA GLU A 134 -7.60 22.73 0.80
C GLU A 134 -7.36 21.30 1.31
N CYS A 135 -8.40 20.46 1.36
CA CYS A 135 -8.26 19.05 1.75
C CYS A 135 -7.29 18.28 0.85
N ARG A 136 -7.26 18.58 -0.45
CA ARG A 136 -6.27 18.01 -1.38
C ARG A 136 -4.86 18.43 -1.02
N GLU A 137 -4.62 19.72 -0.83
CA GLU A 137 -3.30 20.25 -0.51
C GLU A 137 -2.76 19.64 0.79
N ASP A 138 -3.61 19.55 1.82
CA ASP A 138 -3.27 18.93 3.09
C ASP A 138 -2.96 17.44 2.94
N PHE A 139 -3.76 16.71 2.16
CA PHE A 139 -3.53 15.29 1.90
C PHE A 139 -2.24 15.03 1.11
N GLU A 140 -2.00 15.79 0.04
CA GLU A 140 -0.78 15.69 -0.76
C GLU A 140 0.47 16.00 0.07
N LYS A 141 0.38 16.98 0.97
CA LYS A 141 1.44 17.30 1.93
C LYS A 141 1.70 16.15 2.90
N ALA A 142 0.66 15.56 3.49
CA ALA A 142 0.82 14.41 4.38
C ALA A 142 1.44 13.21 3.65
N LEU A 143 1.04 12.96 2.40
CA LEU A 143 1.69 11.93 1.58
C LEU A 143 3.18 12.25 1.36
N GLU A 144 3.55 13.49 1.07
CA GLU A 144 4.96 13.89 0.90
C GLU A 144 5.79 13.65 2.16
N GLU A 145 5.24 13.97 3.34
CA GLU A 145 5.94 13.83 4.63
C GLU A 145 6.15 12.36 5.05
N HIS A 146 5.31 11.45 4.57
CA HIS A 146 5.28 10.06 5.03
C HIS A 146 5.61 9.01 3.96
N ARG A 147 5.70 9.40 2.68
CA ARG A 147 6.00 8.46 1.60
C ARG A 147 7.49 8.14 1.47
N THR A 148 7.77 6.92 1.06
CA THR A 148 9.04 6.53 0.45
C THR A 148 8.79 6.01 -0.98
N PRO A 149 9.80 5.95 -1.85
CA PRO A 149 9.63 5.35 -3.18
C PRO A 149 9.00 3.95 -3.10
N PRO A 150 8.14 3.55 -4.06
CA PRO A 150 7.48 2.25 -4.03
C PRO A 150 8.49 1.10 -3.86
N LEU A 151 8.16 0.10 -3.04
CA LEU A 151 9.09 -0.97 -2.66
C LEU A 151 9.70 -1.70 -3.87
N ILE A 152 8.92 -1.89 -4.95
CA ILE A 152 9.37 -2.49 -6.21
C ILE A 152 10.48 -1.70 -6.91
N SER A 153 10.56 -0.38 -6.69
CA SER A 153 11.63 0.47 -7.23
C SER A 153 12.96 0.30 -6.51
N LEU A 154 12.95 -0.37 -5.35
CA LEU A 154 14.12 -0.65 -4.51
C LEU A 154 14.70 -2.05 -4.75
N GLN A 155 14.25 -2.76 -5.79
CA GLN A 155 14.76 -4.09 -6.16
C GLN A 155 16.09 -4.05 -6.94
N ASN A 156 16.58 -2.86 -7.34
CA ASN A 156 17.84 -2.66 -8.07
C ASN A 156 19.04 -2.38 -7.15
#